data_AF-A0AAV3YY85-F1
#
_entry.id   AF-A0AAV3YY85-F1
#
_cell.length_a   1.000
_cell.length_b   1.000
_cell.length_c   1.000
_cell.angle_alpha   90.00
_cell.angle_beta   90.00
_cell.angle_gamma   90.00
#
_symmetry.space_group_name_H-M   'P 1'
#
loop_
_entity.id
_entity.type
_entity.pdbx_description
1 polymer ?
#
loop_
_entity_poly.entity_id
_entity_poly.type
_entity_poly.pdbx_seq_one_letter_code
_entity_poly.pdbx_strand_id
1 'polypeptide(L)'
;MKWQAGDYASYLANLLEGETQSVFLSLNLEDISDYQSVKKTVLRRFGWDKNGFKSKFFSAKPSLDEDFATYINRVACYFSRWLELAQVSDFDSLSFLILREIAPAVRCRIRGLYKGLFSYVLV
;
A
#
# COMPACT_ATOMS: atom_id res chain seq x y z
N MET A 1 -31.19 9.93 15.61
CA MET A 1 -30.17 9.40 16.55
C MET A 1 -28.82 10.02 16.20
N LYS A 2 -28.19 10.77 17.11
CA LYS A 2 -26.79 11.21 16.98
C LYS A 2 -25.95 10.24 17.80
N TRP A 3 -25.01 9.57 17.14
CA TRP A 3 -24.15 8.57 17.74
C TRP A 3 -22.97 9.26 18.44
N GLN A 4 -22.53 8.73 19.58
CA GLN A 4 -21.36 9.25 20.28
C GLN A 4 -20.09 8.57 19.77
N ALA A 5 -18.99 9.31 19.75
CA ALA A 5 -17.75 8.86 19.10
C ALA A 5 -17.18 7.55 19.69
N GLY A 6 -17.41 7.30 20.98
CA GLY A 6 -16.95 6.09 21.67
C GLY A 6 -17.66 4.81 21.23
N ASP A 7 -18.87 4.89 20.67
CA ASP A 7 -19.62 3.69 20.32
C ASP A 7 -19.28 3.17 18.91
N TYR A 8 -18.71 4.02 18.04
CA TYR A 8 -18.48 3.67 16.64
C TYR A 8 -17.61 2.42 16.43
N ALA A 9 -16.62 2.20 17.30
CA ALA A 9 -15.76 1.03 17.21
C ALA A 9 -16.49 -0.27 17.56
N SER A 10 -17.36 -0.24 18.58
CA SER A 10 -18.20 -1.36 18.98
C SER A 10 -19.20 -1.75 17.89
N TYR A 11 -19.77 -0.77 17.20
CA TYR A 11 -20.64 -1.02 16.06
C TYR A 11 -19.89 -1.54 14.84
N LEU A 12 -18.71 -0.98 14.57
CA LEU A 12 -17.83 -1.49 13.53
C LEU A 12 -17.49 -2.96 13.78
N ALA A 13 -17.16 -3.34 15.02
CA ALA A 13 -16.86 -4.74 15.38
C ALA A 13 -17.98 -5.72 15.00
N ASN A 14 -19.24 -5.31 15.14
CA ASN A 14 -20.42 -6.12 14.78
C ASN A 14 -20.66 -6.21 13.27
N LEU A 15 -20.15 -5.26 12.49
CA LEU A 15 -20.25 -5.23 11.03
C LEU A 15 -19.08 -5.96 10.35
N LEU A 16 -17.98 -6.17 11.07
CA LEU A 16 -16.81 -6.86 10.55
C LEU A 16 -17.01 -8.38 10.63
N GLU A 17 -16.77 -9.06 9.52
CA GLU A 17 -16.82 -10.52 9.42
C GLU A 17 -15.47 -11.08 8.96
N GLY A 18 -15.25 -12.36 9.28
CA GLY A 18 -14.09 -13.13 8.83
C GLY A 18 -12.75 -12.57 9.30
N GLU A 19 -11.77 -12.51 8.39
CA GLU A 19 -10.39 -12.08 8.70
C GLU A 19 -10.31 -10.65 9.25
N THR A 20 -11.23 -9.78 8.81
CA THR A 20 -11.36 -8.38 9.26
C THR A 20 -11.68 -8.31 10.75
N GLN A 21 -12.55 -9.21 11.22
CA GLN A 21 -12.94 -9.29 12.62
C GLN A 21 -11.80 -9.82 13.48
N SER A 22 -11.07 -10.83 13.01
CA SER A 22 -9.89 -11.36 13.71
C SER A 22 -8.83 -10.27 13.93
N VAL A 23 -8.64 -9.40 12.95
CA VAL A 23 -7.71 -8.27 13.04
C VAL A 23 -8.19 -7.23 14.06
N PHE A 24 -9.49 -6.92 14.06
CA PHE A 24 -10.08 -6.03 15.06
C PHE A 24 -9.88 -6.56 16.49
N LEU A 25 -10.12 -7.86 16.71
CA LEU A 25 -9.97 -8.50 18.02
C LEU A 25 -8.51 -8.58 18.50
N SER A 26 -7.53 -8.43 17.59
CA SER A 26 -6.11 -8.37 17.93
C SER A 26 -5.61 -6.98 18.36
N LEU A 27 -6.48 -5.96 18.31
CA LEU A 27 -6.13 -4.60 18.72
C LEU A 27 -6.19 -4.45 20.25
N ASN A 28 -5.35 -3.58 20.80
CA ASN A 28 -5.38 -3.26 22.23
C ASN A 28 -6.65 -2.45 22.58
N LEU A 29 -7.08 -2.52 23.85
CA LEU A 29 -8.29 -1.81 24.32
C LEU A 29 -8.22 -0.29 24.12
N GLU A 30 -7.01 0.29 24.20
CA GLU A 30 -6.78 1.71 23.93
C GLU A 30 -7.05 2.06 22.45
N ASP A 31 -6.57 1.23 21.53
CA ASP A 31 -6.76 1.41 20.08
C ASP A 31 -8.21 1.17 19.65
N ILE A 32 -8.94 0.28 20.34
CA ILE A 32 -10.35 -0.01 20.09
C ILE A 32 -11.23 1.19 20.43
N SER A 33 -10.84 2.01 21.41
CA SER A 33 -11.64 3.18 21.81
C SER A 33 -11.64 4.32 20.77
N ASP A 34 -10.68 4.32 19.84
CA ASP A 34 -10.59 5.29 18.75
C ASP A 34 -10.92 4.64 17.39
N TYR A 35 -12.11 4.98 16.88
CA TYR A 35 -12.56 4.54 15.57
C TYR A 35 -11.56 4.84 14.43
N GLN A 36 -10.85 5.97 14.46
CA GLN A 36 -9.91 6.31 13.39
C GLN A 36 -8.69 5.37 13.40
N SER A 37 -8.19 5.04 14.59
CA SER A 37 -7.09 4.10 14.78
C SER A 37 -7.49 2.68 14.36
N VAL A 38 -8.69 2.23 14.72
CA VAL A 38 -9.25 0.95 14.23
C VAL A 38 -9.34 0.94 12.71
N LYS A 39 -10.00 1.93 12.12
CA LYS A 39 -10.21 2.02 10.66
C LYS A 39 -8.88 1.98 9.91
N LYS A 40 -7.89 2.76 10.37
CA LYS A 40 -6.57 2.80 9.75
C LYS A 40 -5.86 1.45 9.84
N THR A 41 -5.95 0.76 10.98
CA THR A 41 -5.28 -0.52 11.20
C THR A 41 -5.91 -1.64 10.38
N VAL A 42 -7.25 -1.68 10.31
CA VAL A 42 -7.98 -2.59 9.44
C VAL A 42 -7.60 -2.35 7.98
N LEU A 43 -7.69 -1.10 7.49
CA LEU A 43 -7.32 -0.78 6.11
C LEU A 43 -5.86 -1.15 5.78
N ARG A 44 -4.94 -0.91 6.72
CA ARG A 44 -3.53 -1.29 6.56
C ARG A 44 -3.35 -2.80 6.39
N ARG A 45 -4.08 -3.61 7.16
CA ARG A 45 -3.98 -5.08 7.08
C ARG A 45 -4.31 -5.60 5.69
N PHE A 46 -5.33 -5.04 5.03
CA PHE A 46 -5.71 -5.43 3.67
C PHE A 46 -4.88 -4.74 2.57
N GLY A 47 -3.90 -3.92 2.94
CA GLY A 47 -3.09 -3.13 2.00
C GLY A 47 -3.93 -2.07 1.28
N TRP A 48 -4.89 -1.46 1.97
CA TRP A 48 -5.66 -0.30 1.53
C TRP A 48 -5.09 1.00 2.09
N ASP A 49 -3.79 1.02 2.33
CA ASP A 49 -3.03 2.22 2.69
C ASP A 49 -2.10 2.63 1.53
N LYS A 50 -1.42 3.78 1.68
CA LYS A 50 -0.52 4.33 0.65
C LYS A 50 0.52 3.31 0.19
N ASN A 51 1.09 2.54 1.12
CA ASN A 51 2.15 1.58 0.81
C ASN A 51 1.62 0.31 0.17
N GLY A 52 0.41 -0.13 0.54
CA GLY A 52 -0.29 -1.25 -0.05
C GLY A 52 -0.64 -1.01 -1.51
N PHE A 53 -1.21 0.16 -1.84
CA PHE A 53 -1.47 0.54 -3.23
C PHE A 53 -0.18 0.70 -4.04
N LYS A 54 0.87 1.30 -3.45
CA LYS A 54 2.22 1.35 -4.07
C LYS A 54 2.73 -0.05 -4.41
N SER A 55 2.71 -0.96 -3.43
CA SER A 55 3.19 -2.32 -3.62
C SER A 55 2.40 -3.03 -4.71
N LYS A 56 1.06 -2.95 -4.67
CA LYS A 56 0.17 -3.54 -5.68
C LYS A 56 0.43 -2.99 -7.08
N PHE A 57 0.72 -1.70 -7.22
CA PHE A 57 1.09 -1.08 -8.50
C PHE A 57 2.40 -1.66 -9.07
N PHE A 58 3.48 -1.67 -8.29
CA PHE A 58 4.78 -2.15 -8.78
C PHE A 58 4.88 -3.67 -8.91
N SER A 59 4.08 -4.43 -8.15
CA SER A 59 4.07 -5.89 -8.21
C SER A 59 2.94 -6.45 -9.09
N ALA A 60 2.14 -5.59 -9.73
CA ALA A 60 1.04 -6.04 -10.57
C ALA A 60 1.57 -6.90 -11.72
N LYS A 61 0.91 -8.04 -11.92
CA LYS A 61 1.12 -8.93 -13.06
C LYS A 61 -0.24 -9.27 -13.65
N PRO A 62 -0.31 -9.49 -14.98
CA PRO A 62 -1.53 -9.97 -15.61
C PRO A 62 -1.89 -11.34 -15.04
N SER A 63 -3.17 -11.55 -14.73
CA SER A 63 -3.69 -12.88 -14.39
C SER A 63 -3.92 -13.70 -15.66
N LEU A 64 -3.88 -15.03 -15.56
CA LEU A 64 -4.06 -15.92 -16.71
C LEU A 64 -5.43 -15.75 -17.39
N ASP A 65 -6.46 -15.43 -16.61
CA ASP A 65 -7.84 -15.26 -17.08
C ASP A 65 -8.24 -13.77 -17.25
N GLU A 66 -7.28 -12.85 -17.17
CA GLU A 66 -7.55 -11.40 -17.22
C GLU A 66 -7.25 -10.85 -18.62
N ASP A 67 -8.22 -10.14 -19.21
CA ASP A 67 -8.01 -9.39 -20.44
C ASP A 67 -7.05 -8.21 -20.21
N PHE A 68 -6.29 -7.83 -21.24
CA PHE A 68 -5.33 -6.73 -21.16
C PHE A 68 -5.97 -5.41 -20.73
N ALA A 69 -7.17 -5.08 -21.20
CA ALA A 69 -7.85 -3.84 -20.80
C ALA A 69 -8.20 -3.85 -19.31
N THR A 70 -8.66 -5.01 -18.81
CA THR A 70 -8.95 -5.21 -17.38
C THR A 70 -7.70 -5.08 -16.52
N TYR A 71 -6.59 -5.67 -16.96
CA TYR A 71 -5.30 -5.53 -16.30
C TYR A 71 -4.85 -4.07 -16.22
N ILE A 72 -4.88 -3.33 -17.34
CA ILE A 72 -4.49 -1.93 -17.37
C ILE A 72 -5.38 -1.07 -16.47
N ASN A 73 -6.70 -1.29 -16.51
CA ASN A 73 -7.63 -0.58 -15.63
C ASN A 73 -7.34 -0.85 -14.15
N ARG A 74 -7.03 -2.10 -13.78
CA ARG A 74 -6.66 -2.47 -12.42
C ARG A 74 -5.36 -1.78 -11.97
N VAL A 75 -4.33 -1.79 -12.80
CA VAL A 75 -3.05 -1.12 -12.53
C VAL A 75 -3.25 0.40 -12.41
N ALA A 76 -4.05 1.00 -13.30
CA ALA A 76 -4.39 2.42 -13.26
C ALA A 76 -5.13 2.78 -11.96
N CYS A 77 -6.07 1.95 -11.51
CA CYS A 77 -6.76 2.14 -10.24
C CYS A 77 -5.79 2.13 -9.05
N TYR A 78 -4.83 1.21 -9.01
CA TYR A 78 -3.80 1.20 -7.95
C TYR A 78 -2.94 2.46 -7.97
N PHE A 79 -2.55 2.90 -9.18
CA PHE A 79 -1.76 4.11 -9.36
C PHE A 79 -2.52 5.36 -8.89
N SER A 80 -3.74 5.59 -9.38
CA SER A 80 -4.56 6.75 -9.00
C SER A 80 -4.78 6.78 -7.48
N ARG A 81 -5.14 5.64 -6.88
CA ARG A 81 -5.38 5.58 -5.44
C ARG A 81 -4.11 5.82 -4.61
N TRP A 82 -2.96 5.37 -5.11
CA TRP A 82 -1.68 5.68 -4.48
C TRP A 82 -1.36 7.18 -4.54
N LEU A 83 -1.60 7.84 -5.68
CA LEU A 83 -1.40 9.28 -5.83
C LEU A 83 -2.33 10.11 -4.93
N GLU A 84 -3.60 9.74 -4.85
CA GLU A 84 -4.58 10.37 -3.95
C GLU A 84 -4.11 10.32 -2.49
N LEU A 85 -3.69 9.14 -2.02
CA LEU A 85 -3.18 8.95 -0.66
C LEU A 85 -1.80 9.58 -0.44
N ALA A 86 -1.04 9.80 -1.52
CA ALA A 86 0.22 10.52 -1.49
C ALA A 86 0.05 12.05 -1.52
N GLN A 87 -1.18 12.54 -1.75
CA GLN A 87 -1.51 13.96 -1.91
C GLN A 87 -0.67 14.63 -3.00
N VAL A 88 -0.44 13.93 -4.10
CA VAL A 88 0.27 14.47 -5.27
C VAL A 88 -0.71 15.27 -6.12
N SER A 89 -0.43 16.56 -6.32
CA SER A 89 -1.28 17.48 -7.09
C SER A 89 -0.66 17.93 -8.41
N ASP A 90 0.66 17.88 -8.52
CA ASP A 90 1.42 18.46 -9.62
C ASP A 90 2.41 17.45 -10.22
N PHE A 91 2.85 17.75 -11.45
CA PHE A 91 3.74 16.88 -12.21
C PHE A 91 5.13 16.73 -11.56
N ASP A 92 5.64 17.77 -10.90
CA ASP A 92 6.95 17.74 -10.27
C ASP A 92 6.95 16.82 -9.04
N SER A 93 5.92 16.94 -8.20
CA SER A 93 5.66 16.05 -7.07
C SER A 93 5.48 14.60 -7.51
N LEU A 94 4.80 14.36 -8.64
CA LEU A 94 4.68 13.03 -9.23
C LEU A 94 6.04 12.48 -9.66
N SER A 95 6.79 13.28 -10.43
CA SER A 95 8.10 12.90 -10.95
C SER A 95 9.06 12.59 -9.81
N PHE A 96 9.10 13.45 -8.79
CA PHE A 96 9.90 13.22 -7.59
C PHE A 96 9.49 11.95 -6.85
N LEU A 97 8.19 11.72 -6.68
CA LEU A 97 7.68 10.51 -6.03
C LEU A 97 8.14 9.24 -6.77
N ILE A 98 7.99 9.21 -8.10
CA ILE A 98 8.38 8.05 -8.92
C ILE A 98 9.89 7.84 -8.91
N LEU A 99 10.68 8.90 -9.10
CA LEU A 99 12.14 8.83 -9.07
C LEU A 99 12.66 8.31 -7.73
N ARG A 100 12.05 8.75 -6.61
CA ARG A 100 12.40 8.27 -5.27
C ARG A 100 12.17 6.77 -5.11
N GLU A 101 11.09 6.22 -5.67
CA GLU A 101 10.81 4.79 -5.56
C GLU A 101 11.68 3.94 -6.49
N ILE A 102 12.11 4.46 -7.64
CA ILE A 102 12.98 3.75 -8.59
C ILE A 102 14.46 3.80 -8.17
N ALA A 103 14.91 4.89 -7.55
CA ALA A 103 16.32 5.11 -7.20
C ALA A 103 16.97 3.97 -6.38
N PRO A 104 16.32 3.35 -5.36
CA PRO A 104 16.87 2.20 -4.65
C PRO A 104 17.13 0.99 -5.56
N ALA A 105 16.23 0.71 -6.50
CA ALA A 105 16.37 -0.40 -7.44
C ALA A 105 17.55 -0.19 -8.40
N VAL A 106 17.74 1.05 -8.88
CA VAL A 106 18.88 1.44 -9.72
C VAL A 106 20.18 1.35 -8.93
N ARG A 107 20.21 1.83 -7.68
CA ARG A 107 21.40 1.79 -6.81
C ARG A 107 21.86 0.36 -6.52
N CYS A 108 20.94 -0.58 -6.31
CA CYS A 108 21.27 -2.00 -6.15
C CYS A 108 21.88 -2.62 -7.42
N ARG A 109 21.33 -2.29 -8.60
CA ARG A 109 21.82 -2.81 -9.89
C ARG A 109 23.22 -2.29 -10.23
N ILE A 110 23.47 -1.02 -9.97
CA ILE A 110 24.78 -0.38 -10.16
C ILE A 110 25.83 -1.00 -9.21
N ARG A 111 25.52 -1.18 -7.92
CA ARG A 111 26.43 -1.87 -6.98
C ARG A 111 26.72 -3.32 -7.38
N GLY A 112 25.73 -4.04 -7.91
CA GLY A 112 25.91 -5.39 -8.43
C GLY A 112 26.86 -5.44 -9.63
N LEU A 113 26.75 -4.47 -10.55
CA LEU A 113 27.64 -4.33 -11.71
C LEU A 113 29.09 -4.05 -11.28
N TYR A 114 29.30 -3.13 -10.33
CA TYR A 114 30.65 -2.87 -9.83
C TYR A 114 31.25 -4.07 -9.09
N LYS A 115 30.47 -4.82 -8.28
CA LYS A 115 30.98 -6.05 -7.65
C LYS A 115 31.38 -7.13 -8.66
N GLY A 116 30.64 -7.26 -9.77
CA GLY A 116 31.00 -8.16 -10.87
C GLY A 116 32.22 -7.71 -11.67
N LEU A 117 32.42 -6.40 -11.85
CA LEU A 117 33.61 -5.85 -12.50
C LEU A 117 34.86 -6.01 -11.64
N PHE A 118 34.78 -5.86 -10.32
CA PHE A 118 35.91 -6.06 -9.41
C PHE A 118 36.33 -7.53 -9.25
N SER A 119 35.44 -8.50 -9.53
CA SER A 119 35.83 -9.93 -9.59
C SER A 119 36.55 -10.33 -10.87
N TYR A 120 36.53 -9.50 -11.92
CA TYR A 120 37.21 -9.76 -13.20
C TYR A 120 38.56 -9.03 -13.37
N VAL A 121 38.89 -8.08 -12.48
CA VAL A 121 40.13 -7.27 -12.56
C VAL A 121 41.18 -7.73 -11.53
N LEU A 122 40.89 -8.75 -10.72
CA LEU A 122 41.83 -9.41 -9.82
C LEU A 122 41.94 -10.91 -10.17
N VAL A 123 42.41 -11.19 -11.39
CA VAL A 123 43.02 -12.47 -11.79
C VAL A 123 44.27 -12.16 -12.59
#